data_AF-A0A317D8I6-F1
#
_entry.id   AF-A0A317D8I6-F1
#
_cell.length_a   1.000
_cell.length_b   1.000
_cell.length_c   1.000
_cell.angle_alpha   90.00
_cell.angle_beta   90.00
_cell.angle_gamma   90.00
#
_symmetry.space_group_name_H-M   'P 1'
#
loop_
_entity.id
_entity.type
_entity.pdbx_description
1 polymer ?
#
loop_
_entity_poly.entity_id
_entity_poly.type
_entity_poly.pdbx_seq_one_letter_code
_entity_poly.pdbx_strand_id
1 'polypeptide(L)'
;MHAARLAWYIGGGCPPGGRRTYPGCRDRRPPSRSAPVSLPGGIYFAGESGAWTGGMAFYDPQLPGVAAARAYLVTLEQFTDIAAQEMYRPPGHTADLIRATGAAIDAAVADGRATLGPGRYETLVCPGHRTGIPMLTFTAPEPASAVHCRPPAPTYLSMIARGLRESHGWPAERIAGYLAQRPGVTDGWPPDALAALVTEALAAG
;
A
#
# COMPACT_ATOMS: atom_id res chain seq x y z
N MET A 1 -1.87 4.08 -2.04
CA MET A 1 -1.67 3.45 -3.36
C MET A 1 -2.13 4.40 -4.47
N HIS A 2 -1.35 4.59 -5.54
CA HIS A 2 -1.72 5.36 -6.75
C HIS A 2 -2.94 4.74 -7.46
N ALA A 3 -3.87 5.55 -8.01
CA ALA A 3 -5.14 5.00 -8.53
C ALA A 3 -4.92 4.03 -9.70
N ALA A 4 -4.04 4.39 -10.65
CA ALA A 4 -3.71 3.50 -11.77
C ALA A 4 -3.14 2.15 -11.30
N ARG A 5 -2.45 2.10 -10.14
CA ARG A 5 -1.99 0.82 -9.58
C ARG A 5 -3.17 0.00 -9.06
N LEU A 6 -4.09 0.61 -8.31
CA LEU A 6 -5.28 -0.09 -7.82
C LEU A 6 -6.15 -0.58 -8.97
N ALA A 7 -6.25 0.18 -10.06
CA ALA A 7 -7.01 -0.21 -11.25
C ALA A 7 -6.57 -1.57 -11.82
N TRP A 8 -5.29 -1.93 -11.74
CA TRP A 8 -4.81 -3.26 -12.15
C TRP A 8 -5.27 -4.39 -11.22
N TYR A 9 -5.37 -4.14 -9.90
CA TYR A 9 -5.94 -5.12 -8.97
C TYR A 9 -7.45 -5.33 -9.19
N ILE A 10 -8.16 -4.27 -9.57
CA ILE A 10 -9.61 -4.31 -9.82
C ILE A 10 -9.92 -4.90 -11.20
N GLY A 11 -9.37 -4.32 -12.26
CA GLY A 11 -9.67 -4.72 -13.64
C GLY A 11 -8.88 -5.93 -14.16
N GLY A 12 -7.74 -6.22 -13.55
CA GLY A 12 -6.77 -7.21 -14.05
C GLY A 12 -5.91 -6.66 -15.19
N GLY A 13 -4.90 -7.43 -15.61
CA GLY A 13 -3.99 -7.10 -16.70
C GLY A 13 -2.53 -6.94 -16.25
N CYS A 14 -1.67 -6.47 -17.15
CA CYS A 14 -0.25 -6.26 -16.87
C CYS A 14 0.08 -4.76 -17.04
N PRO A 15 0.61 -4.09 -16.00
CA PRO A 15 1.06 -2.71 -16.14
C PRO A 15 2.14 -2.61 -17.24
N PRO A 16 2.20 -1.51 -18.01
CA PRO A 16 3.28 -1.29 -18.97
C PRO A 16 4.66 -1.42 -18.32
N GLY A 17 5.53 -2.26 -18.89
CA GLY A 17 6.85 -2.57 -18.33
C GLY A 17 6.83 -3.39 -17.03
N GLY A 18 5.65 -3.85 -16.59
CA GLY A 18 5.48 -4.69 -15.42
C GLY A 18 5.86 -6.15 -15.69
N ARG A 19 6.34 -6.82 -14.65
CA ARG A 19 6.64 -8.27 -14.66
C ARG A 19 5.51 -9.12 -14.07
N ARG A 20 4.43 -8.47 -13.62
CA ARG A 20 3.33 -9.11 -12.89
C ARG A 20 2.01 -8.88 -13.62
N THR A 21 1.34 -9.99 -13.94
CA THR A 21 -0.05 -9.98 -14.40
C THR A 21 -0.98 -10.11 -13.20
N TYR A 22 -1.94 -9.21 -13.12
CA TYR A 22 -2.98 -9.20 -12.09
C TYR A 22 -4.22 -9.92 -12.63
N PRO A 23 -4.77 -10.90 -11.88
CA PRO A 23 -5.99 -11.58 -12.31
C PRO A 23 -7.22 -10.65 -12.31
N GLY A 24 -7.19 -9.58 -11.51
CA GLY A 24 -8.33 -8.69 -11.32
C GLY A 24 -9.31 -9.19 -10.26
N CYS A 25 -10.26 -8.33 -9.92
CA CYS A 25 -11.40 -8.70 -9.08
C CYS A 25 -12.52 -9.31 -9.94
N ARG A 26 -13.42 -10.04 -9.28
CA ARG A 26 -14.68 -10.52 -9.85
C ARG A 26 -15.59 -9.35 -10.20
N ASP A 27 -15.80 -8.45 -9.25
CA ASP A 27 -16.37 -7.13 -9.49
C ASP A 27 -15.29 -6.12 -9.93
N ARG A 28 -15.26 -5.83 -11.23
CA ARG A 28 -14.28 -4.93 -11.86
C ARG A 28 -14.68 -3.45 -11.86
N ARG A 29 -15.78 -3.08 -11.21
CA ARG A 29 -16.19 -1.67 -11.13
C ARG A 29 -15.17 -0.88 -10.30
N PRO A 30 -14.82 0.35 -10.70
CA PRO A 30 -13.91 1.17 -9.91
C PRO A 30 -14.49 1.46 -8.51
N PRO A 31 -13.63 1.73 -7.50
CA PRO A 31 -14.09 2.11 -6.17
C PRO A 31 -15.07 3.28 -6.25
N SER A 32 -16.22 3.15 -5.58
CA SER A 32 -17.31 4.14 -5.66
C SER A 32 -16.93 5.48 -5.02
N ARG A 33 -15.95 5.47 -4.11
CA ARG A 33 -15.36 6.65 -3.47
C ARG A 33 -13.87 6.46 -3.31
N SER A 34 -13.12 7.56 -3.41
CA SER A 34 -11.74 7.61 -2.97
C SER A 34 -11.43 8.95 -2.32
N ALA A 35 -10.53 8.98 -1.34
CA ALA A 35 -10.15 10.23 -0.70
C ALA A 35 -8.78 10.12 0.01
N PRO A 36 -8.03 11.24 0.12
CA PRO A 36 -6.85 11.29 0.96
C PRO A 36 -7.22 11.05 2.42
N VAL A 37 -6.30 10.39 3.14
CA VAL A 37 -6.37 10.18 4.59
C VAL A 37 -4.98 10.32 5.21
N SER A 38 -4.96 10.68 6.48
CA SER A 38 -3.78 10.70 7.34
C SER A 38 -4.01 9.66 8.43
N LEU A 39 -3.10 8.69 8.54
CA LEU A 39 -3.16 7.62 9.53
C LEU A 39 -2.06 7.83 10.57
N PRO A 40 -2.33 7.62 11.88
CA PRO A 40 -1.26 7.63 12.89
C PRO A 40 -0.27 6.52 12.59
N GLY A 41 1.03 6.76 12.73
CA GLY A 41 2.03 5.76 12.34
C GLY A 41 2.95 6.25 11.23
N GLY A 42 3.63 5.30 10.59
CA GLY A 42 4.60 5.60 9.55
C GLY A 42 4.65 4.54 8.46
N ILE A 43 5.25 4.93 7.33
CA ILE A 43 5.65 3.99 6.28
C ILE A 43 7.14 3.73 6.42
N TYR A 44 7.53 2.47 6.32
CA TYR A 44 8.94 2.06 6.23
C TYR A 44 9.15 1.18 5.00
N PHE A 45 10.40 1.08 4.54
CA PHE A 45 10.77 0.28 3.38
C PHE A 45 11.71 -0.84 3.78
N ALA A 46 11.32 -2.09 3.52
CA ALA A 46 12.10 -3.27 3.88
C ALA A 46 11.90 -4.43 2.89
N GLY A 47 12.66 -5.51 3.10
CA GLY A 47 12.66 -6.67 2.21
C GLY A 47 13.13 -6.32 0.80
N GLU A 48 12.88 -7.21 -0.16
CA GLU A 48 13.20 -6.98 -1.57
C GLU A 48 12.00 -7.39 -2.44
N SER A 49 11.58 -6.47 -3.29
CA SER A 49 10.51 -6.70 -4.26
C SER A 49 11.06 -7.31 -5.54
N GLY A 50 10.57 -8.49 -5.93
CA GLY A 50 10.86 -9.03 -7.27
C GLY A 50 10.24 -8.20 -8.41
N ALA A 51 9.22 -7.39 -8.13
CA ALA A 51 8.56 -6.53 -9.11
C ALA A 51 9.24 -5.16 -9.27
N TRP A 52 9.83 -4.64 -8.19
CA TRP A 52 10.40 -3.29 -8.14
C TRP A 52 11.91 -3.26 -7.88
N THR A 53 12.56 -4.40 -7.66
CA THR A 53 14.02 -4.53 -7.43
C THR A 53 14.57 -3.66 -6.28
N GLY A 54 13.77 -3.42 -5.24
CA GLY A 54 14.12 -2.61 -4.06
C GLY A 54 13.18 -2.84 -2.88
N GLY A 55 13.33 -2.06 -1.81
CA GLY A 55 12.51 -2.13 -0.61
C GLY A 55 11.02 -1.91 -0.89
N MET A 56 10.17 -2.70 -0.24
CA MET A 56 8.70 -2.61 -0.31
C MET A 56 8.17 -1.73 0.80
N ALA A 57 7.09 -0.97 0.53
CA ALA A 57 6.47 -0.13 1.54
C ALA A 57 5.57 -0.95 2.47
N PHE A 58 5.81 -0.82 3.77
CA PHE A 58 4.97 -1.37 4.83
C PHE A 58 4.49 -0.23 5.74
N TYR A 59 3.39 -0.47 6.45
CA TYR A 59 2.79 0.47 7.39
C TYR A 59 2.96 -0.05 8.80
N ASP A 60 3.49 0.80 9.67
CA ASP A 60 3.67 0.51 11.09
C ASP A 60 2.86 1.54 11.90
N PRO A 61 1.77 1.14 12.57
CA PRO A 61 1.01 2.00 13.47
C PRO A 61 1.80 2.53 14.66
N GLN A 62 2.92 1.90 15.02
CA GLN A 62 3.72 2.24 16.20
C GLN A 62 4.82 3.25 15.87
N LEU A 63 5.13 3.49 14.60
CA LEU A 63 6.06 4.55 14.23
C LEU A 63 5.51 5.93 14.63
N PRO A 64 6.35 6.87 15.08
CA PRO A 64 5.89 8.22 15.36
C PRO A 64 5.46 8.92 14.07
N GLY A 65 4.45 9.79 14.19
CA GLY A 65 4.03 10.69 13.12
C GLY A 65 2.79 10.21 12.37
N VAL A 66 2.77 10.53 11.07
CA VAL A 66 1.62 10.33 10.20
C VAL A 66 2.02 9.66 8.90
N ALA A 67 1.26 8.65 8.50
CA ALA A 67 1.32 8.04 7.18
C ALA A 67 0.26 8.68 6.27
N ALA A 68 0.72 9.33 5.19
CA ALA A 68 -0.16 9.79 4.12
C ALA A 68 -0.64 8.60 3.29
N ALA A 69 -1.95 8.41 3.22
CA ALA A 69 -2.57 7.32 2.49
C ALA A 69 -3.77 7.81 1.66
N ARG A 70 -4.33 6.88 0.88
CA ARG A 70 -5.57 7.09 0.12
C ARG A 70 -6.51 5.94 0.43
N ALA A 71 -7.68 6.28 0.92
CA ALA A 71 -8.76 5.33 1.16
C ALA A 71 -9.57 5.14 -0.12
N TYR A 72 -9.92 3.89 -0.41
CA TYR A 72 -10.81 3.50 -1.50
C TYR A 72 -11.97 2.71 -0.90
N LEU A 73 -13.20 3.09 -1.22
CA LEU A 73 -14.38 2.33 -0.80
C LEU A 73 -14.61 1.19 -1.79
N VAL A 74 -14.41 -0.04 -1.31
CA VAL A 74 -14.56 -1.27 -2.08
C VAL A 74 -15.55 -2.20 -1.38
N THR A 75 -16.13 -3.14 -2.12
CA THR A 75 -16.98 -4.19 -1.52
C THR A 75 -16.13 -5.21 -0.77
N LEU A 76 -16.75 -6.01 0.11
CA LEU A 76 -16.07 -7.13 0.76
C LEU A 76 -15.50 -8.11 -0.28
N GLU A 77 -16.21 -8.35 -1.37
CA GLU A 77 -15.75 -9.22 -2.45
C GLU A 77 -14.46 -8.69 -3.11
N GLN A 78 -14.45 -7.40 -3.48
CA GLN A 78 -13.26 -6.74 -4.03
C GLN A 78 -12.10 -6.75 -3.02
N PHE A 79 -12.38 -6.51 -1.75
CA PHE A 79 -11.35 -6.56 -0.71
C PHE A 79 -10.74 -7.97 -0.58
N THR A 80 -11.56 -9.02 -0.60
CA THR A 80 -11.10 -10.42 -0.63
C THR A 80 -10.24 -10.72 -1.85
N ASP A 81 -10.63 -10.23 -3.04
CA ASP A 81 -9.85 -10.43 -4.28
C ASP A 81 -8.51 -9.69 -4.25
N ILE A 82 -8.49 -8.45 -3.73
CA ILE A 82 -7.26 -7.69 -3.52
C ILE A 82 -6.35 -8.41 -2.52
N ALA A 83 -6.91 -8.92 -1.42
CA ALA A 83 -6.17 -9.67 -0.41
C ALA A 83 -5.52 -10.92 -1.02
N ALA A 84 -6.30 -11.74 -1.75
CA ALA A 84 -5.80 -12.95 -2.38
C ALA A 84 -4.66 -12.65 -3.37
N GLN A 85 -4.80 -11.58 -4.16
CA GLN A 85 -3.76 -11.11 -5.07
C GLN A 85 -2.50 -10.68 -4.30
N GLU A 86 -2.63 -9.88 -3.24
CA GLU A 86 -1.46 -9.38 -2.50
C GLU A 86 -0.69 -10.50 -1.80
N MET A 87 -1.39 -11.58 -1.44
CA MET A 87 -0.85 -12.74 -0.73
C MET A 87 -0.41 -13.88 -1.66
N TYR A 88 -0.48 -13.70 -2.98
CA TYR A 88 -0.16 -14.73 -3.99
C TYR A 88 -0.91 -16.06 -3.77
N ARG A 89 -2.13 -15.99 -3.25
CA ARG A 89 -2.92 -17.20 -2.96
C ARG A 89 -3.53 -17.75 -4.25
N PRO A 90 -3.60 -19.09 -4.40
CA PRO A 90 -4.37 -19.68 -5.48
C PRO A 90 -5.85 -19.30 -5.33
N PRO A 91 -6.63 -19.34 -6.44
CA PRO A 91 -8.07 -19.20 -6.35
C PRO A 91 -8.64 -20.29 -5.42
N GLY A 92 -9.11 -19.88 -4.23
CA GLY A 92 -9.83 -20.75 -3.31
C GLY A 92 -11.34 -20.75 -3.60
N HIS A 93 -12.09 -21.60 -2.90
CA HIS A 93 -13.55 -21.53 -2.95
C HIS A 93 -14.01 -20.15 -2.45
N THR A 94 -14.71 -19.42 -3.32
CA THR A 94 -15.08 -18.01 -3.12
C THR A 94 -15.79 -17.75 -1.79
N ALA A 95 -16.74 -18.62 -1.42
CA ALA A 95 -17.52 -18.44 -0.19
C ALA A 95 -16.64 -18.56 1.07
N ASP A 96 -15.72 -19.52 1.09
CA ASP A 96 -14.82 -19.73 2.22
C ASP A 96 -13.80 -18.60 2.35
N LEU A 97 -13.29 -18.10 1.22
CA LEU A 97 -12.39 -16.94 1.21
C LEU A 97 -13.08 -15.67 1.72
N ILE A 98 -14.32 -15.41 1.31
CA ILE A 98 -15.09 -14.26 1.80
C ILE A 98 -15.33 -14.39 3.30
N ARG A 99 -15.73 -15.57 3.80
CA ARG A 99 -15.93 -15.81 5.23
C ARG A 99 -14.65 -15.60 6.04
N ALA A 100 -13.54 -16.19 5.60
CA ALA A 100 -12.25 -16.04 6.26
C ALA A 100 -11.76 -14.58 6.26
N THR A 101 -11.97 -13.87 5.14
CA THR A 101 -11.64 -12.44 5.05
C THR A 101 -12.50 -11.62 6.01
N GLY A 102 -13.80 -11.89 6.07
CA GLY A 102 -14.72 -11.22 7.01
C GLY A 102 -14.29 -11.42 8.47
N ALA A 103 -13.99 -12.65 8.87
CA ALA A 103 -13.50 -12.93 10.22
C ALA A 103 -12.19 -12.20 10.56
N ALA A 104 -11.27 -12.09 9.59
CA ALA A 104 -10.04 -11.32 9.78
C ALA A 104 -10.29 -9.82 9.87
N ILE A 105 -11.29 -9.28 9.15
CA ILE A 105 -11.71 -7.89 9.29
C ILE A 105 -12.27 -7.66 10.69
N ASP A 106 -13.16 -8.53 11.17
CA ASP A 106 -13.74 -8.42 12.51
C ASP A 106 -12.66 -8.44 13.59
N ALA A 107 -11.71 -9.37 13.50
CA ALA A 107 -10.55 -9.43 14.40
C ALA A 107 -9.68 -8.17 14.30
N ALA A 108 -9.39 -7.67 13.10
CA ALA A 108 -8.61 -6.44 12.94
C ALA A 108 -9.34 -5.20 13.48
N VAL A 109 -10.67 -5.16 13.41
CA VAL A 109 -11.48 -4.07 13.98
C VAL A 109 -11.49 -4.15 15.51
N ALA A 110 -11.59 -5.36 16.08
CA ALA A 110 -11.61 -5.57 17.54
C ALA A 110 -10.23 -5.34 18.18
N ASP A 111 -9.18 -5.91 17.59
CA ASP A 111 -7.84 -6.01 18.19
C ASP A 111 -6.83 -5.05 17.53
N GLY A 112 -7.27 -4.27 16.53
CA GLY A 112 -6.43 -3.39 15.72
C GLY A 112 -5.63 -4.12 14.63
N ARG A 113 -5.51 -5.45 14.70
CA ARG A 113 -4.76 -6.26 13.73
C ARG A 113 -5.25 -7.71 13.64
N ALA A 114 -5.03 -8.34 12.50
CA ALA A 114 -5.22 -9.77 12.30
C ALA A 114 -4.15 -10.34 11.36
N THR A 115 -3.59 -11.51 11.69
CA THR A 115 -2.64 -12.21 10.81
C THR A 115 -3.39 -13.23 9.98
N LEU A 116 -3.37 -13.05 8.66
CA LEU A 116 -3.98 -13.92 7.67
C LEU A 116 -3.08 -15.10 7.28
N GLY A 117 -1.77 -15.04 7.56
CA GLY A 117 -0.79 -16.09 7.29
C GLY A 117 0.67 -15.63 7.51
N PRO A 118 1.68 -16.47 7.21
CA PRO A 118 3.10 -16.19 7.49
C PRO A 118 3.80 -15.28 6.45
N GLY A 119 3.11 -14.85 5.39
CA GLY A 119 3.68 -14.07 4.30
C GLY A 119 3.87 -12.57 4.59
N ARG A 120 4.68 -11.91 3.75
CA ARG A 120 5.12 -10.51 3.91
C ARG A 120 4.01 -9.45 3.85
N TYR A 121 2.84 -9.78 3.30
CA TYR A 121 1.66 -8.90 3.25
C TYR A 121 0.42 -9.58 3.85
N GLU A 122 0.64 -10.57 4.72
CA GLU A 122 -0.43 -11.35 5.34
C GLU A 122 -0.84 -10.81 6.71
N THR A 123 -0.53 -9.55 7.02
CA THR A 123 -1.06 -8.86 8.22
C THR A 123 -2.05 -7.77 7.81
N LEU A 124 -3.25 -7.84 8.37
CA LEU A 124 -4.31 -6.85 8.23
C LEU A 124 -4.30 -5.93 9.46
N VAL A 125 -4.38 -4.62 9.24
CA VAL A 125 -4.46 -3.62 10.31
C VAL A 125 -5.67 -2.72 10.09
N CYS A 126 -6.37 -2.38 11.17
CA CYS A 126 -7.45 -1.38 11.19
C CYS A 126 -6.96 -0.08 11.88
N PRO A 127 -6.38 0.89 11.14
CA PRO A 127 -5.88 2.13 11.74
C PRO A 127 -6.98 3.12 12.16
N GLY A 128 -8.25 2.82 11.90
CA GLY A 128 -9.37 3.66 12.31
C GLY A 128 -10.59 3.52 11.40
N HIS A 129 -11.57 4.41 11.60
CA HIS A 129 -12.82 4.41 10.84
C HIS A 129 -12.99 5.71 10.07
N ARG A 130 -13.64 5.64 8.91
CA ARG A 130 -14.07 6.81 8.15
C ARG A 130 -15.54 6.69 7.83
N THR A 131 -16.33 7.69 8.22
CA THR A 131 -17.78 7.71 7.99
C THR A 131 -18.47 6.41 8.47
N GLY A 132 -18.06 5.89 9.63
CA GLY A 132 -18.57 4.64 10.20
C GLY A 132 -18.05 3.34 9.56
N ILE A 133 -17.19 3.42 8.54
CA ILE A 133 -16.63 2.25 7.84
C ILE A 133 -15.18 2.03 8.27
N PRO A 134 -14.76 0.81 8.64
CA PRO A 134 -13.38 0.53 9.00
C PRO A 134 -12.45 0.77 7.80
N MET A 135 -11.32 1.43 8.06
CA MET A 135 -10.22 1.51 7.10
C MET A 135 -9.30 0.35 7.37
N LEU A 136 -8.87 -0.33 6.30
CA LEU A 136 -8.10 -1.56 6.37
C LEU A 136 -6.87 -1.44 5.47
N THR A 137 -5.75 -2.00 5.91
CA THR A 137 -4.52 -2.08 5.09
C THR A 137 -3.78 -3.38 5.32
N PHE A 138 -3.17 -3.90 4.25
CA PHE A 138 -2.24 -5.02 4.32
C PHE A 138 -0.83 -4.53 4.60
N THR A 139 -0.10 -5.22 5.46
CA THR A 139 1.28 -4.90 5.79
C THR A 139 2.06 -6.14 6.26
N ALA A 140 3.32 -5.94 6.63
CA ALA A 140 4.18 -6.99 7.18
C ALA A 140 3.84 -7.28 8.64
N PRO A 141 4.03 -8.52 9.11
CA PRO A 141 3.84 -8.84 10.52
C PRO A 141 4.86 -8.12 11.41
N GLU A 142 6.08 -7.91 10.92
CA GLU A 142 7.15 -7.26 11.67
C GLU A 142 7.00 -5.72 11.69
N PRO A 143 7.24 -5.07 12.84
CA PRO A 143 7.36 -3.62 12.92
C PRO A 143 8.68 -3.13 12.31
N ALA A 144 8.77 -1.84 12.02
CA ALA A 144 9.97 -1.23 11.43
C ALA A 144 11.23 -1.43 12.28
N SER A 145 11.09 -1.49 13.61
CA SER A 145 12.18 -1.70 14.56
C SER A 145 12.77 -3.11 14.55
N ALA A 146 12.06 -4.08 13.98
CA ALA A 146 12.46 -5.50 13.97
C ALA A 146 13.10 -5.94 12.64
N VAL A 147 13.24 -5.03 11.66
CA VAL A 147 13.71 -5.37 10.31
C VAL A 147 14.82 -4.43 9.85
N HIS A 148 15.64 -4.91 8.93
CA HIS A 148 16.60 -4.05 8.23
C HIS A 148 15.88 -3.36 7.08
N CYS A 149 15.88 -2.03 7.14
CA CYS A 149 15.30 -1.22 6.08
C CYS A 149 16.14 -1.32 4.80
N ARG A 150 15.49 -1.19 3.65
CA ARG A 150 16.12 -1.22 2.34
C ARG A 150 15.61 -0.07 1.48
N PRO A 151 16.48 0.62 0.73
CA PRO A 151 16.03 1.63 -0.23
C PRO A 151 15.03 1.06 -1.24
N PRO A 152 13.87 1.73 -1.42
CA PRO A 152 13.01 1.46 -2.56
C PRO A 152 13.71 1.87 -3.86
N ALA A 153 13.36 1.20 -4.95
CA ALA A 153 13.88 1.54 -6.26
C ALA A 153 13.28 2.86 -6.79
N PRO A 154 13.99 3.56 -7.70
CA PRO A 154 13.56 4.85 -8.24
C PRO A 154 12.14 4.81 -8.83
N THR A 155 11.84 3.81 -9.66
CA THR A 155 10.52 3.67 -10.31
C THR A 155 9.38 3.48 -9.31
N TYR A 156 9.65 2.79 -8.20
CA TYR A 156 8.68 2.59 -7.14
C TYR A 156 8.42 3.87 -6.35
N LEU A 157 9.48 4.63 -6.02
CA LEU A 157 9.35 5.94 -5.41
C LEU A 157 8.61 6.94 -6.30
N SER A 158 8.89 6.97 -7.61
CA SER A 158 8.17 7.83 -8.57
C SER A 158 6.67 7.52 -8.58
N MET A 159 6.28 6.23 -8.50
CA MET A 159 4.88 5.82 -8.39
C MET A 159 4.24 6.29 -7.08
N ILE A 160 4.96 6.21 -5.95
CA ILE A 160 4.49 6.73 -4.66
C ILE A 160 4.32 8.26 -4.72
N ALA A 161 5.30 8.97 -5.27
CA ALA A 161 5.29 10.42 -5.42
C ALA A 161 4.10 10.90 -6.25
N ARG A 162 3.85 10.28 -7.41
CA ARG A 162 2.65 10.52 -8.22
C ARG A 162 1.37 10.27 -7.43
N GLY A 163 1.34 9.21 -6.62
CA GLY A 163 0.17 8.87 -5.81
C GLY A 163 -0.10 9.91 -4.73
N LEU A 164 0.94 10.46 -4.10
CA LEU A 164 0.85 11.55 -3.13
C LEU A 164 0.37 12.85 -3.79
N ARG A 165 0.89 13.18 -4.99
CA ARG A 165 0.40 14.32 -5.77
C ARG A 165 -1.08 14.16 -6.12
N GLU A 166 -1.45 13.01 -6.68
CA GLU A 166 -2.81 12.72 -7.15
C GLU A 166 -3.83 12.79 -6.01
N SER A 167 -3.47 12.26 -4.83
CA SER A 167 -4.41 12.12 -3.72
C SER A 167 -4.45 13.30 -2.77
N HIS A 168 -3.31 13.92 -2.47
CA HIS A 168 -3.20 15.01 -1.50
C HIS A 168 -2.92 16.37 -2.13
N GLY A 169 -2.67 16.45 -3.45
CA GLY A 169 -2.34 17.69 -4.15
C GLY A 169 -0.99 18.29 -3.76
N TRP A 170 -0.13 17.53 -3.06
CA TRP A 170 1.11 18.06 -2.50
C TRP A 170 2.12 18.49 -3.57
N PRO A 171 2.82 19.62 -3.39
CA PRO A 171 3.92 20.01 -4.27
C PRO A 171 5.12 19.05 -4.15
N ALA A 172 6.01 19.07 -5.15
CA ALA A 172 7.18 18.18 -5.22
C ALA A 172 8.05 18.27 -3.97
N GLU A 173 8.33 19.49 -3.49
CA GLU A 173 9.09 19.76 -2.27
C GLU A 173 8.51 19.04 -1.04
N ARG A 174 7.19 19.17 -0.83
CA ARG A 174 6.51 18.52 0.30
C ARG A 174 6.55 17.00 0.19
N ILE A 175 6.43 16.46 -1.03
CA ILE A 175 6.52 15.01 -1.27
C ILE A 175 7.93 14.50 -0.97
N ALA A 176 8.96 15.19 -1.46
CA ALA A 176 10.36 14.85 -1.21
C ALA A 176 10.68 14.89 0.28
N GLY A 177 10.30 15.98 0.97
CA GLY A 177 10.49 16.12 2.43
C GLY A 177 9.76 15.06 3.25
N TYR A 178 8.54 14.69 2.83
CA TYR A 178 7.79 13.60 3.47
C TYR A 178 8.48 12.24 3.29
N LEU A 179 8.90 11.92 2.06
CA LEU A 179 9.55 10.64 1.74
C LEU A 179 10.94 10.52 2.37
N ALA A 180 11.71 11.61 2.43
CA ALA A 180 13.05 11.64 3.03
C ALA A 180 13.09 11.23 4.50
N GLN A 181 11.95 11.33 5.20
CA GLN A 181 11.82 10.96 6.61
C GLN A 181 11.35 9.50 6.82
N ARG A 182 11.13 8.73 5.74
CA ARG A 182 10.64 7.34 5.85
C ARG A 182 11.83 6.38 5.99
N PRO A 183 11.85 5.49 6.99
CA PRO A 183 12.92 4.50 7.14
C PRO A 183 13.12 3.68 5.86
N GLY A 184 14.37 3.50 5.45
CA GLY A 184 14.77 2.92 4.17
C GLY A 184 14.94 3.93 3.05
N VAL A 185 14.23 5.07 3.07
CA VAL A 185 14.56 6.22 2.20
C VAL A 185 15.64 7.06 2.88
N THR A 186 15.48 7.37 4.17
CA THR A 186 16.40 8.21 4.95
C THR A 186 17.87 7.79 4.77
N ASP A 187 18.16 6.49 4.83
CA ASP A 187 19.52 5.96 4.81
C ASP A 187 19.98 5.57 3.39
N GLY A 188 19.07 5.55 2.43
CA GLY A 188 19.29 4.95 1.11
C GLY A 188 19.20 5.93 -0.06
N TRP A 189 18.78 7.17 0.18
CA TRP A 189 18.59 8.19 -0.85
C TRP A 189 19.18 9.54 -0.43
N PRO A 190 20.17 10.07 -1.19
CA PRO A 190 20.61 11.45 -1.00
C PRO A 190 19.44 12.44 -1.18
N PRO A 191 19.31 13.48 -0.33
CA PRO A 191 18.19 14.42 -0.40
C PRO A 191 18.01 15.06 -1.79
N ASP A 192 19.10 15.50 -2.43
CA ASP A 192 19.05 16.13 -3.76
C ASP A 192 18.61 15.15 -4.84
N ALA A 193 19.08 13.90 -4.77
CA ALA A 193 18.69 12.85 -5.70
C ALA A 193 17.20 12.49 -5.56
N LEU A 194 16.69 12.45 -4.32
CA LEU A 194 15.27 12.24 -4.06
C LEU A 194 14.43 13.41 -4.57
N ALA A 195 14.86 14.65 -4.35
CA ALA A 195 14.16 15.84 -4.82
C ALA A 195 14.10 15.91 -6.35
N ALA A 196 15.22 15.60 -7.02
CA ALA A 196 15.28 15.49 -8.48
C ALA A 196 14.33 14.40 -9.00
N LEU A 197 14.40 13.19 -8.42
CA LEU A 197 13.52 12.08 -8.78
C LEU A 197 12.03 12.46 -8.66
N VAL A 198 11.63 13.07 -7.55
CA VAL A 198 10.25 13.48 -7.32
C VAL A 198 9.82 14.55 -8.33
N THR A 199 10.70 15.50 -8.64
CA THR A 199 10.41 16.56 -9.63
C THR A 199 10.20 15.98 -11.02
N GLU A 200 11.12 15.13 -11.48
CA GLU A 200 11.04 14.43 -12.76
C GLU A 200 9.78 13.55 -12.85
N ALA A 201 9.48 12.80 -11.78
CA ALA A 201 8.33 11.92 -11.72
C ALA A 201 7.00 12.68 -11.92
N LEU A 202 6.92 13.92 -11.41
CA LEU A 202 5.73 14.76 -11.48
C LEU A 202 5.65 15.62 -12.74
N ALA A 203 6.76 15.85 -13.44
CA ALA A 203 6.78 16.52 -14.74
C ALA A 203 6.34 15.60 -15.90
N ALA A 204 6.58 14.29 -15.77
CA ALA A 204 6.28 13.29 -16.79
C ALA A 204 4.85 12.71 -16.69
N GLY A 205 3.86 13.51 -16.30
CA GLY A 205 2.48 13.07 -16.03
C GLY A 205 1.43 14.02 -16.59
#